data_AF-A0A2N2KSA1-F1
#
_entry.id   AF-A0A2N2KSA1-F1
#
_cell.length_a   1.000
_cell.length_b   1.000
_cell.length_c   1.000
_cell.angle_alpha   90.00
_cell.angle_beta   90.00
_cell.angle_gamma   90.00
#
_symmetry.space_group_name_H-M   'P 1'
#
loop_
_entity.id
_entity.type
_entity.pdbx_description
1 polymer ?
#
loop_
_entity_poly.entity_id
_entity_poly.type
_entity_poly.pdbx_seq_one_letter_code
_entity_poly.pdbx_strand_id
1 'polypeptide(L)' 'MNKGGFSWSRLLGVSAAKARISRKIGIPLTKSGRQQKIGRIVSGGGCLITIFIFISISFVIIGIFSI' A
#
# COMPACT_ATOMS: atom_id res chain seq x y z
N MET A 1 -14.12 -12.05 -0.66
CA MET A 1 -13.96 -13.43 -1.18
C MET A 1 -13.13 -13.42 -2.46
N ASN A 2 -11.94 -14.06 -2.44
CA ASN A 2 -11.19 -14.35 -3.66
C ASN A 2 -11.86 -15.52 -4.37
N LYS A 3 -12.45 -15.27 -5.54
CA LYS A 3 -12.73 -16.34 -6.50
C LYS A 3 -11.38 -16.85 -6.98
N GLY A 4 -10.99 -18.05 -6.54
CA GLY A 4 -9.79 -18.77 -7.01
C GLY A 4 -9.91 -19.16 -8.48
N GLY A 5 -10.05 -18.18 -9.36
CA GLY A 5 -10.15 -18.37 -10.79
C GLY A 5 -8.81 -18.82 -11.36
N PHE A 6 -8.81 -19.99 -11.98
CA PHE A 6 -7.70 -20.51 -12.76
C PHE A 6 -7.32 -19.48 -13.83
N SER A 7 -6.05 -19.07 -13.84
CA SER A 7 -5.53 -18.11 -14.82
C SER A 7 -4.40 -18.77 -15.58
N TRP A 8 -4.50 -18.80 -16.90
CA TRP A 8 -3.46 -19.28 -17.80
C TRP A 8 -2.10 -18.61 -17.53
N SER A 9 -2.09 -17.34 -17.12
CA SER A 9 -0.88 -16.60 -16.75
C SER A 9 -0.22 -17.12 -15.46
N ARG A 10 -0.95 -17.84 -14.60
CA ARG A 10 -0.43 -18.51 -13.40
C ARG A 10 0.14 -19.89 -13.75
N LEU A 11 -0.49 -20.60 -14.69
CA LEU A 11 -0.05 -21.90 -15.17
C LEU A 11 1.21 -21.81 -16.05
N LEU A 12 1.28 -20.77 -16.90
CA LEU A 12 2.47 -20.42 -17.70
C LEU A 12 3.65 -19.90 -16.84
N GLY A 13 3.51 -19.86 -15.51
CA GLY A 13 4.62 -19.55 -14.60
C GLY A 13 5.04 -18.07 -14.53
N VAL A 14 4.41 -17.17 -15.29
CA VAL A 14 4.74 -15.73 -15.32
C VAL A 14 4.60 -15.09 -13.94
N SER A 15 3.60 -15.50 -13.14
CA SER A 15 3.47 -15.05 -11.74
C SER A 15 4.61 -15.55 -10.85
N ALA A 16 5.04 -16.79 -11.03
CA ALA A 16 6.11 -17.38 -10.23
C ALA A 16 7.48 -16.74 -10.56
N ALA A 17 7.73 -16.42 -11.84
CA ALA A 17 8.92 -15.71 -12.26
C ALA A 17 9.01 -14.32 -11.62
N LYS A 18 7.94 -13.52 -11.67
CA LYS A 18 7.88 -12.20 -11.02
C LYS A 18 8.11 -12.29 -9.50
N ALA A 19 7.55 -13.31 -8.85
CA ALA A 19 7.74 -13.54 -7.42
C ALA A 19 9.19 -13.94 -7.06
N ARG A 20 9.87 -14.74 -7.90
CA ARG A 20 11.29 -15.12 -7.71
C ARG A 20 12.21 -13.92 -7.87
N ILE A 21 12.01 -13.11 -8.90
CA ILE A 21 12.80 -11.91 -9.15
C ILE A 21 12.58 -10.89 -8.02
N SER A 22 11.33 -10.68 -7.61
CA SER A 22 11.00 -9.78 -6.51
C SER A 22 11.65 -10.20 -5.18
N ARG A 23 11.75 -11.51 -4.89
CA ARG A 23 12.46 -12.02 -3.71
C ARG A 23 13.98 -11.83 -3.77
N LYS A 24 14.58 -11.91 -4.97
CA LYS A 24 16.02 -11.65 -5.14
C LYS A 24 16.37 -10.15 -4.99
N ILE A 25 15.54 -9.26 -5.51
CA ILE A 25 15.80 -7.81 -5.52
C ILE A 25 15.31 -7.14 -4.22
N GLY A 26 14.40 -7.78 -3.47
CA GLY A 26 13.78 -7.22 -2.27
C GLY A 26 12.73 -6.14 -2.54
N ILE A 27 12.49 -5.79 -3.81
CA ILE A 27 11.52 -4.79 -4.23
C ILE A 27 10.28 -5.48 -4.82
N PRO A 28 9.06 -5.18 -4.33
CA PRO A 28 7.83 -5.69 -4.91
C PRO A 28 7.62 -5.15 -6.32
N LEU A 29 7.80 -6.01 -7.31
CA LEU A 29 7.60 -5.67 -8.73
C LEU A 29 6.11 -5.64 -9.12
N THR A 30 5.23 -6.18 -8.29
CA THR A 30 3.79 -6.23 -8.54
C THR A 30 3.08 -5.01 -7.95
N LYS A 31 2.05 -4.51 -8.65
CA LYS A 31 1.19 -3.43 -8.12
C LYS A 31 0.60 -3.83 -6.76
N SER A 32 0.10 -5.06 -6.63
CA SER A 32 -0.46 -5.58 -5.38
C SER A 32 0.55 -5.63 -4.23
N GLY A 33 1.79 -6.04 -4.50
CA GLY A 33 2.86 -6.06 -3.50
C GLY A 33 3.25 -4.66 -3.02
N ARG A 34 3.27 -3.68 -3.94
CA ARG A 34 3.46 -2.26 -3.55
C ARG A 34 2.30 -1.75 -2.70
N GLN A 35 1.06 -2.03 -3.09
CA GLN A 35 -0.12 -1.62 -2.32
C GLN A 35 -0.18 -2.25 -0.94
N GLN A 36 0.28 -3.50 -0.77
CA GLN A 36 0.40 -4.12 0.55
C GLN A 36 1.54 -3.51 1.38
N LYS A 37 2.67 -3.15 0.76
CA LYS A 37 3.77 -2.47 1.46
C LYS A 37 3.36 -1.06 1.93
N ILE A 38 2.73 -0.29 1.05
CA ILE A 38 2.16 1.03 1.36
C ILE A 38 1.03 0.89 2.37
N GLY A 39 0.12 -0.07 2.18
CA GLY A 39 -0.97 -0.34 3.11
C GLY A 39 -0.50 -0.75 4.50
N ARG A 40 0.61 -1.49 4.62
CA ARG A 40 1.22 -1.76 5.94
C ARG A 40 1.84 -0.52 6.57
N ILE A 41 2.44 0.36 5.77
CA ILE A 41 2.98 1.63 6.26
C ILE A 41 1.83 2.55 6.73
N VAL A 42 0.75 2.62 5.96
CA VAL A 42 -0.43 3.46 6.24
C VAL A 42 -1.25 2.90 7.41
N SER A 43 -1.56 1.59 7.42
CA SER A 43 -2.45 0.97 8.41
C SER A 43 -1.74 0.37 9.62
N GLY A 44 -0.46 -0.04 9.51
CA GLY A 44 0.27 -0.72 10.60
C GLY A 44 1.07 0.22 11.53
N GLY A 45 1.15 1.50 11.20
CA GLY A 45 1.86 2.53 11.99
C GLY A 45 1.55 3.97 11.57
N GLY A 46 1.02 4.17 10.37
CA GLY A 46 0.64 5.48 9.83
C GLY A 46 -0.72 6.02 10.29
N CYS A 47 -1.58 5.23 10.94
CA CYS A 47 -2.89 5.71 11.39
C CYS A 47 -2.76 6.92 12.32
N LEU A 48 -1.79 6.87 13.24
CA LEU A 48 -1.49 8.00 14.13
C LEU A 48 -0.96 9.22 13.33
N ILE A 49 -0.06 9.00 12.36
CA ILE A 49 0.47 10.07 11.49
C ILE A 49 -0.65 10.74 10.68
N THR A 50 -1.57 9.96 10.10
CA THR A 50 -2.69 10.49 9.32
C THR A 50 -3.63 11.30 10.21
N ILE A 51 -3.96 10.79 11.40
CA ILE A 51 -4.79 11.52 12.37
C ILE A 51 -4.11 12.82 12.81
N PHE A 52 -2.81 12.79 13.14
CA PHE A 52 -2.05 13.99 13.52
C PHE A 52 -2.00 15.04 12.41
N ILE A 53 -1.81 14.63 11.16
CA ILE A 53 -1.82 15.53 9.99
C ILE A 53 -3.21 16.17 9.82
N PHE A 54 -4.29 15.39 9.96
CA PHE A 54 -5.65 15.94 9.86
C PHE A 54 -5.97 16.91 11.00
N ILE A 55 -5.53 16.61 12.23
CA ILE A 55 -5.73 17.47 13.40
C ILE A 55 -4.95 18.78 13.24
N SER A 56 -3.68 18.72 12.82
CA SER A 56 -2.86 19.92 12.64
C SER A 56 -3.39 20.82 11.52
N ILE A 57 -3.82 20.22 10.40
CA ILE A 57 -4.45 20.96 9.30
C ILE A 57 -5.74 21.66 9.77
N SER A 58 -6.57 20.97 10.55
CA SER A 58 -7.80 21.54 11.09
C SER A 58 -7.52 22.74 12.02
N PHE A 59 -6.50 22.63 12.87
CA PHE A 59 -6.08 23.72 13.75
C PHE A 59 -5.58 24.94 12.98
N VAL A 60 -4.79 24.74 11.93
CA VAL A 60 -4.28 25.83 11.08
C VAL A 60 -5.42 26.53 10.34
N ILE A 61 -6.39 25.78 9.81
CA ILE A 61 -7.57 26.34 9.12
C ILE A 61 -8.41 27.19 10.07
N ILE A 62 -8.69 26.68 11.28
CA ILE A 62 -9.46 27.41 12.29
C ILE A 62 -8.71 28.67 12.74
N GLY A 63 -7.39 28.58 12.94
CA GLY A 63 -6.56 29.72 13.32
C GLY A 63 -6.51 30.81 12.25
N ILE A 64 -6.46 30.44 10.97
CA ILE A 64 -6.53 31.38 9.84
C ILE A 64 -7.91 32.03 9.71
N PHE A 65 -8.99 31.30 10.01
CA PHE A 65 -10.35 31.85 9.93
C PHE A 65 -10.71 32.73 11.13
N SER A 66 -9.97 32.61 12.24
CA SER A 66 -10.15 33.39 13.45
C SER A 66 -9.34 34.68 13.49
N ILE A 67 -8.43 34.90 12.54
CA ILE A 67 -7.63 36.14 12.39
C ILE A 67 -8.31 37.10 11.41
#